data_AF-A0A6F7W7M6-F1
#
_entry.id   AF-A0A6F7W7M6-F1
#
_cell.length_a   1.000
_cell.length_b   1.000
_cell.length_c   1.000
_cell.angle_alpha   90.00
_cell.angle_beta   90.00
_cell.angle_gamma   90.00
#
_symmetry.space_group_name_H-M   'P 1'
#
loop_
_entity.id
_entity.type
_entity.pdbx_description
1 polymer ?
#
loop_
_entity_poly.entity_id
_entity_poly.type
_entity_poly.pdbx_seq_one_letter_code
_entity_poly.pdbx_strand_id
1 'polypeptide(L)'
;MTLAAAHGLPVDPRAARRLRTTIRHGRAFAAALHRTYPVPAGWTGRLTERTVVCRCEEVTYGELCRARAELGAEDPRTMKLLARPGMGWCQGRICGFAVAAVTASLTGRPATAEDVRQLSARPFAAPVTLGELAGMADGDEEPGADADDEP
;
A
#
# COMPACT_ATOMS: atom_id res chain seq x y z
N MET A 1 12.66 7.61 8.36
CA MET A 1 13.96 8.13 8.85
C MET A 1 14.26 9.52 8.33
N THR A 2 14.07 9.79 7.04
CA THR A 2 14.10 11.16 6.51
C THR A 2 13.00 12.03 7.11
N LEU A 3 11.80 11.48 7.32
CA LEU A 3 10.69 12.22 7.92
C LEU A 3 10.98 12.72 9.35
N ALA A 4 11.36 11.82 10.27
CA ALA A 4 11.68 12.19 11.66
C ALA A 4 12.81 13.24 11.75
N ALA A 5 13.89 13.06 10.99
CA ALA A 5 14.98 14.04 10.93
C ALA A 5 14.55 15.37 10.28
N ALA A 6 13.67 15.34 9.28
CA ALA A 6 13.11 16.55 8.66
C ALA A 6 12.19 17.33 9.61
N HIS A 7 11.60 16.67 10.61
CA HIS A 7 10.82 17.29 11.68
C HIS A 7 11.62 17.52 12.97
N GLY A 8 12.95 17.42 12.93
CA GLY A 8 13.81 17.69 14.10
C GLY A 8 13.69 16.69 15.25
N LEU A 9 12.99 15.57 15.04
CA LEU A 9 12.82 14.54 16.06
C LEU A 9 14.14 13.77 16.27
N PRO A 10 14.51 13.47 17.53
CA PRO A 10 15.73 12.74 17.83
C PRO A 10 15.68 11.34 17.22
N VAL A 11 16.74 10.96 16.50
CA VAL A 11 16.88 9.63 15.89
C VAL A 11 18.14 8.95 16.39
N ASP A 12 18.02 7.81 17.08
CA ASP A 12 19.17 6.97 17.46
C ASP A 12 19.91 6.48 16.20
N PRO A 13 21.17 6.91 15.96
CA PRO A 13 21.95 6.50 14.80
C PRO A 13 22.20 4.98 14.74
N ARG A 14 22.23 4.30 15.88
CA ARG A 14 22.42 2.83 15.93
C ARG A 14 21.15 2.11 15.49
N ALA A 15 19.99 2.49 16.02
CA ALA A 15 18.69 1.97 15.57
C ALA A 15 18.46 2.23 14.08
N ALA A 16 18.76 3.45 13.62
CA ALA A 16 18.72 3.84 12.22
C ALA A 16 19.55 2.92 11.32
N ARG A 17 20.80 2.64 11.70
CA ARG A 17 21.69 1.75 10.95
C ARG A 17 21.16 0.32 10.92
N ARG A 18 20.69 -0.21 12.05
CA ARG A 18 20.08 -1.55 12.13
C ARG A 18 18.90 -1.67 11.18
N LEU A 19 17.97 -0.70 11.22
CA LEU A 19 16.80 -0.68 10.34
C LEU A 19 17.18 -0.64 8.86
N ARG A 20 18.15 0.20 8.47
CA ARG A 20 18.65 0.27 7.09
C ARG A 20 19.22 -1.08 6.62
N THR A 21 19.98 -1.76 7.47
CA THR A 21 20.51 -3.09 7.16
C THR A 21 19.38 -4.11 6.97
N THR A 22 18.40 -4.14 7.87
CA THR A 22 17.24 -5.03 7.74
C THR A 22 16.47 -4.78 6.44
N ILE A 23 16.18 -3.52 6.11
CA ILE A 23 15.51 -3.15 4.85
C ILE A 23 16.34 -3.59 3.64
N ARG A 24 17.66 -3.38 3.66
CA ARG A 24 18.55 -3.81 2.57
C ARG A 24 18.48 -5.32 2.36
N HIS A 25 18.56 -6.11 3.43
CA HIS A 25 18.50 -7.56 3.36
C HIS A 25 17.15 -8.04 2.85
N GLY A 26 16.05 -7.46 3.36
CA GLY A 26 14.70 -7.77 2.87
C GLY A 26 14.51 -7.47 1.37
N ARG A 27 15.05 -6.34 0.89
CA ARG A 27 15.03 -6.00 -0.54
C ARG A 27 15.87 -6.96 -1.39
N ALA A 28 17.05 -7.34 -0.92
CA ALA A 28 17.90 -8.29 -1.61
C ALA A 28 17.22 -9.67 -1.72
N PHE A 29 16.57 -10.11 -0.64
CA PHE A 29 15.79 -11.35 -0.61
C PHE A 29 14.60 -11.30 -1.57
N ALA A 30 13.81 -10.21 -1.55
CA ALA A 30 12.69 -10.03 -2.49
C ALA A 30 13.16 -10.05 -3.95
N ALA A 31 14.28 -9.40 -4.26
CA ALA A 31 14.87 -9.43 -5.60
C ALA A 31 15.32 -10.85 -6.01
N ALA A 32 15.87 -11.64 -5.08
CA ALA A 32 16.18 -13.04 -5.34
C ALA A 32 14.92 -13.86 -5.66
N LEU A 33 13.87 -13.74 -4.84
CA LEU A 33 12.59 -14.41 -5.08
C LEU A 33 11.99 -14.08 -6.45
N HIS A 34 11.98 -12.80 -6.84
CA HIS A 34 11.44 -12.40 -8.14
C HIS A 34 12.22 -12.94 -9.33
N ARG A 35 13.54 -13.17 -9.18
CA ARG A 35 14.37 -13.80 -10.23
C ARG A 35 14.17 -15.31 -10.29
N THR A 36 14.02 -15.96 -9.14
CA THR A 36 13.84 -17.41 -9.05
C THR A 36 12.43 -17.85 -9.44
N TYR A 37 11.42 -17.06 -9.09
CA TYR A 37 10.00 -17.34 -9.33
C TYR A 37 9.35 -16.20 -10.13
N PRO A 38 9.72 -16.02 -11.41
CA PRO A 38 9.12 -14.99 -12.24
C PRO A 38 7.64 -15.33 -12.52
N VAL A 39 6.80 -14.30 -12.60
CA VAL A 39 5.41 -14.47 -13.03
C VAL A 39 5.42 -14.81 -14.53
N PRO A 40 4.79 -15.92 -14.96
CA PRO A 40 4.79 -16.32 -16.37
C PRO A 40 4.18 -15.24 -17.28
N ALA A 41 4.75 -15.05 -18.46
CA ALA A 41 4.16 -14.17 -19.47
C ALA A 41 2.75 -14.64 -19.87
N GLY A 42 1.87 -13.68 -20.20
CA GLY A 42 0.51 -13.95 -20.66
C GLY A 42 -0.43 -14.57 -19.62
N TRP A 43 -0.06 -14.57 -18.33
CA TRP A 43 -0.90 -15.14 -17.27
C TRP A 43 -2.28 -14.46 -17.16
N THR A 44 -2.38 -13.16 -17.48
CA THR A 44 -3.65 -12.42 -17.47
C THR A 44 -4.66 -12.97 -18.47
N GLY A 45 -4.20 -13.53 -19.59
CA GLY A 45 -5.06 -14.17 -20.60
C GLY A 45 -5.66 -15.51 -20.15
N ARG A 46 -5.24 -16.06 -19.00
CA ARG A 46 -5.77 -17.30 -18.42
C ARG A 46 -6.80 -17.05 -17.31
N LEU A 47 -7.07 -15.79 -16.99
CA LEU A 47 -8.05 -15.42 -15.98
C LEU A 47 -9.47 -15.62 -16.52
N THR A 48 -10.37 -16.02 -15.63
CA THR A 48 -11.80 -16.14 -15.92
C THR A 48 -12.56 -15.05 -15.19
N GLU A 49 -13.79 -14.76 -15.61
CA GLU A 49 -14.69 -13.79 -14.97
C GLU A 49 -14.82 -14.00 -13.44
N ARG A 50 -14.71 -15.25 -12.97
CA ARG A 50 -14.85 -15.63 -11.55
C ARG A 50 -13.53 -15.64 -10.78
N THR A 51 -12.40 -15.42 -11.45
CA THR A 51 -11.10 -15.44 -10.80
C THR A 51 -10.99 -14.27 -9.82
N VAL A 52 -10.84 -14.57 -8.53
CA VAL A 52 -10.66 -13.54 -7.51
C VAL A 52 -9.29 -12.90 -7.64
N VAL A 53 -9.25 -11.59 -7.86
CA VAL A 53 -8.03 -10.79 -7.96
C VAL A 53 -7.72 -10.11 -6.63
N CYS A 54 -8.74 -9.61 -5.91
CA CYS A 54 -8.59 -9.04 -4.57
C CYS A 54 -9.35 -9.88 -3.55
N ARG A 55 -8.64 -10.60 -2.68
CA ARG A 55 -9.28 -11.40 -1.63
C ARG A 55 -9.98 -10.56 -0.56
N CYS A 56 -9.42 -9.41 -0.18
CA CYS A 56 -9.97 -8.63 0.93
C CYS A 56 -11.31 -7.94 0.60
N GLU A 57 -11.49 -7.52 -0.64
CA GLU A 57 -12.71 -6.86 -1.11
C GLU A 57 -13.51 -7.79 -2.04
N GLU A 58 -13.09 -9.06 -2.14
CA GLU A 58 -13.69 -10.11 -2.97
C GLU A 58 -13.82 -9.79 -4.47
N VAL A 59 -13.02 -8.84 -4.96
CA VAL A 59 -13.07 -8.36 -6.35
C VAL A 59 -12.57 -9.42 -7.33
N THR A 60 -13.40 -9.78 -8.30
CA THR A 60 -13.06 -10.71 -9.40
C THR A 60 -12.48 -10.00 -10.62
N TYR A 61 -11.86 -10.77 -11.52
CA TYR A 61 -11.40 -10.28 -12.80
C TYR A 61 -12.55 -9.68 -13.63
N GLY A 62 -13.73 -10.30 -13.61
CA GLY A 62 -14.91 -9.79 -14.30
C GLY A 62 -15.38 -8.42 -13.82
N GLU A 63 -15.24 -8.14 -12.53
CA GLU A 63 -15.53 -6.81 -11.99
C GLU A 63 -14.53 -5.76 -12.48
N LEU A 64 -13.26 -6.12 -12.65
CA LEU A 64 -12.27 -5.22 -13.27
C LEU A 64 -12.56 -5.00 -14.76
N CYS A 65 -12.99 -6.03 -15.49
CA CYS A 65 -13.45 -5.90 -16.87
C CYS A 65 -14.62 -4.93 -16.98
N ARG A 66 -15.65 -5.08 -16.13
CA ARG A 66 -16.81 -4.16 -16.09
C ARG A 66 -16.41 -2.75 -15.71
N ALA A 67 -15.58 -2.57 -14.69
CA ALA A 67 -15.09 -1.25 -14.29
C ALA A 67 -14.37 -0.53 -15.43
N ARG A 68 -13.63 -1.25 -16.27
CA ARG A 68 -13.09 -0.67 -17.50
C ARG A 68 -14.17 -0.35 -18.52
N ALA A 69 -14.96 -1.35 -18.92
CA ALA A 69 -15.85 -1.27 -20.07
C ALA A 69 -17.01 -0.30 -19.85
N GLU A 70 -17.54 -0.25 -18.63
CA GLU A 70 -18.75 0.51 -18.29
C GLU A 70 -18.42 1.84 -17.60
N LEU A 71 -17.30 1.93 -16.87
CA LEU A 71 -16.96 3.11 -16.06
C LEU A 71 -15.66 3.81 -16.49
N GLY A 72 -14.98 3.32 -17.53
CA GLY A 72 -13.78 3.98 -18.08
C GLY A 72 -12.53 3.87 -17.20
N ALA A 73 -12.41 2.83 -16.37
CA ALA A 73 -11.23 2.64 -15.54
C ALA A 73 -9.98 2.23 -16.37
N GLU A 74 -9.17 3.21 -16.79
CA GLU A 74 -7.99 2.99 -17.65
C GLU A 74 -6.66 2.89 -16.90
N ASP A 75 -6.64 3.19 -15.60
CA ASP A 75 -5.46 3.14 -14.76
C ASP A 75 -5.74 2.46 -13.41
N PRO A 76 -4.71 1.91 -12.74
CA PRO A 76 -4.88 1.22 -11.47
C PRO A 76 -5.50 2.06 -10.35
N ARG A 77 -5.21 3.37 -10.29
CA ARG A 77 -5.84 4.26 -9.30
C ARG A 77 -7.34 4.36 -9.56
N THR A 78 -7.76 4.55 -10.80
CA THR A 78 -9.17 4.62 -11.17
C THR A 78 -9.87 3.27 -10.97
N MET A 79 -9.21 2.15 -11.30
CA MET A 79 -9.68 0.80 -10.97
C MET A 79 -9.93 0.62 -9.47
N LYS A 80 -8.97 1.04 -8.64
CA LYS A 80 -9.12 1.06 -7.18
C LYS A 80 -10.33 1.89 -6.74
N LEU A 81 -10.53 3.08 -7.29
CA LEU A 81 -11.64 3.95 -6.89
C LEU A 81 -13.01 3.36 -7.27
N LEU A 82 -13.13 2.75 -8.44
CA LEU A 82 -14.41 2.31 -8.99
C LEU A 82 -14.78 0.86 -8.63
N ALA A 83 -13.79 -0.04 -8.54
CA ALA A 83 -14.00 -1.46 -8.22
C ALA A 83 -13.46 -1.86 -6.84
N ARG A 84 -12.87 -0.93 -6.09
CA ARG A 84 -12.31 -1.13 -4.74
C ARG A 84 -11.10 -2.08 -4.56
N PRO A 85 -10.39 -2.62 -5.60
CA PRO A 85 -9.25 -3.47 -5.32
C PRO A 85 -8.18 -2.73 -4.50
N GLY A 86 -7.66 -3.40 -3.48
CA GLY A 86 -6.64 -2.85 -2.60
C GLY A 86 -7.14 -1.88 -1.53
N MET A 87 -8.46 -1.72 -1.34
CA MET A 87 -9.04 -0.94 -0.24
C MET A 87 -9.23 -1.74 1.06
N GLY A 88 -9.20 -3.07 1.01
CA GLY A 88 -9.37 -3.91 2.20
C GLY A 88 -8.13 -3.96 3.11
N TRP A 89 -8.17 -4.78 4.16
CA TRP A 89 -7.14 -4.82 5.22
C TRP A 89 -5.69 -4.95 4.72
N CYS A 90 -5.47 -5.72 3.65
CA CYS A 90 -4.12 -5.87 3.08
C CYS A 90 -3.60 -4.60 2.40
N GLN A 91 -4.45 -3.60 2.13
CA GLN A 91 -4.13 -2.32 1.49
C GLN A 91 -3.31 -2.48 0.20
N GLY A 92 -3.75 -3.39 -0.67
CA GLY A 92 -3.13 -3.64 -1.98
C GLY A 92 -1.79 -4.40 -1.93
N ARG A 93 -1.31 -4.85 -0.75
CA ARG A 93 -0.06 -5.62 -0.64
C ARG A 93 -0.06 -6.91 -1.46
N ILE A 94 -1.23 -7.55 -1.56
CA ILE A 94 -1.38 -8.85 -2.23
C ILE A 94 -1.82 -8.66 -3.68
N CYS A 95 -2.89 -7.89 -3.90
CA CYS A 95 -3.49 -7.73 -5.24
C CYS A 95 -2.86 -6.62 -6.08
N GLY A 96 -2.05 -5.72 -5.52
CA GLY A 96 -1.61 -4.50 -6.21
C GLY A 96 -0.86 -4.77 -7.52
N PHE A 97 0.08 -5.72 -7.52
CA PHE A 97 0.77 -6.12 -8.75
C PHE A 97 -0.20 -6.73 -9.78
N ALA A 98 -1.09 -7.62 -9.33
CA ALA A 98 -2.04 -8.31 -10.20
C ALA A 98 -3.01 -7.32 -10.87
N VAL A 99 -3.55 -6.37 -10.10
CA VAL A 99 -4.47 -5.34 -10.61
C VAL A 99 -3.73 -4.44 -11.60
N ALA A 100 -2.52 -3.98 -11.29
CA ALA A 100 -1.72 -3.19 -12.23
C ALA A 100 -1.48 -3.91 -13.56
N ALA A 101 -1.12 -5.18 -13.51
CA ALA A 101 -0.92 -6.00 -14.71
C ALA A 101 -2.22 -6.26 -15.48
N VAL A 102 -3.33 -6.52 -14.78
CA VAL A 102 -4.66 -6.69 -15.40
C VAL A 102 -5.10 -5.40 -16.07
N THR A 103 -4.99 -4.25 -15.41
CA THR A 103 -5.36 -2.95 -16.00
C THR A 103 -4.56 -2.65 -17.26
N ALA A 104 -3.24 -2.89 -17.22
CA ALA A 104 -2.38 -2.72 -18.38
C ALA A 104 -2.75 -3.67 -19.54
N SER A 105 -2.99 -4.95 -19.21
CA SER A 105 -3.42 -5.98 -20.16
C SER A 105 -4.76 -5.61 -20.81
N LEU A 106 -5.72 -5.13 -20.03
CA LEU A 106 -6.99 -4.67 -20.54
C LEU A 106 -6.74 -3.48 -21.49
N THR A 107 -6.05 -2.44 -21.03
CA THR A 107 -5.79 -1.22 -21.82
C THR A 107 -4.83 -1.38 -22.99
N GLY A 108 -4.34 -2.59 -23.26
CA GLY A 108 -3.50 -2.88 -24.44
C GLY A 108 -2.11 -2.27 -24.38
N ARG A 109 -1.60 -1.99 -23.17
CA ARG A 109 -0.28 -1.39 -22.95
C ARG A 109 0.55 -2.22 -21.96
N PRO A 110 1.89 -2.07 -21.94
CA PRO A 110 2.71 -2.71 -20.92
C PRO A 110 2.44 -2.10 -19.53
N ALA A 111 2.53 -2.94 -18.49
CA ALA A 111 2.50 -2.49 -17.11
C ALA A 111 3.80 -1.76 -16.75
N THR A 112 3.70 -0.67 -16.01
CA THR A 112 4.82 0.18 -15.60
C THR A 112 5.04 0.12 -14.10
N ALA A 113 6.19 0.61 -13.65
CA ALA A 113 6.43 0.78 -12.22
C ALA A 113 5.47 1.80 -11.57
N GLU A 114 4.96 2.76 -12.35
CA GLU A 114 3.99 3.74 -11.85
C GLU A 114 2.63 3.10 -11.56
N ASP A 115 2.18 2.19 -12.43
CA ASP A 115 0.93 1.45 -12.24
C ASP A 115 0.90 0.71 -10.88
N VAL A 116 2.03 0.10 -10.51
CA VAL A 116 2.18 -0.57 -9.21
C VAL A 116 2.24 0.43 -8.06
N ARG A 117 2.87 1.60 -8.25
CA ARG A 117 2.94 2.66 -7.23
C ARG A 117 1.57 3.21 -6.88
N GLN A 118 0.70 3.41 -7.88
CA GLN A 118 -0.66 3.91 -7.69
C GLN A 118 -1.52 3.04 -6.74
N LEU A 119 -1.23 1.74 -6.65
CA LEU A 119 -1.90 0.83 -5.70
C LEU A 119 -1.14 0.59 -4.41
N SER A 120 0.15 0.90 -4.36
CA SER A 120 1.00 0.60 -3.22
C SER A 120 1.37 1.81 -2.37
N ALA A 121 1.12 3.03 -2.85
CA ALA A 121 1.29 4.27 -2.08
C ALA A 121 0.42 4.26 -0.83
N ARG A 122 1.07 4.39 0.33
CA ARG A 122 0.46 4.31 1.65
C ARG A 122 1.06 5.37 2.57
N PRO A 123 0.24 6.19 3.24
CA PRO A 123 0.75 7.15 4.23
C PRO A 123 1.35 6.44 5.44
N PHE A 124 0.78 5.30 5.83
CA PHE A 124 1.24 4.50 6.98
C PHE A 124 1.74 3.12 6.53
N ALA A 125 2.84 2.67 7.11
CA ALA A 125 3.43 1.37 6.80
C ALA A 125 2.54 0.19 7.24
N ALA A 126 1.76 0.39 8.29
CA ALA A 126 0.78 -0.51 8.86
C ALA A 126 -0.46 0.28 9.30
N PRO A 127 -1.64 -0.35 9.47
CA PRO A 127 -2.76 0.26 10.16
C PRO A 127 -2.33 0.75 11.54
N VAL A 128 -2.71 1.98 11.88
CA VAL A 128 -2.52 2.61 13.19
C VAL A 128 -3.90 3.01 13.71
N THR A 129 -4.11 2.92 15.01
CA THR A 129 -5.39 3.32 15.61
C THR A 129 -5.52 4.84 15.65
N LEU A 130 -6.77 5.34 15.66
CA LEU A 130 -7.00 6.78 15.83
C LEU A 130 -6.53 7.27 17.20
N GLY A 131 -6.62 6.44 18.24
CA GLY A 131 -6.12 6.77 19.59
C GLY A 131 -4.61 6.93 19.64
N GLU A 132 -3.85 6.05 18.98
CA GLU A 132 -2.39 6.21 18.85
C GLU A 132 -2.02 7.49 18.10
N LEU A 133 -2.76 7.85 17.05
CA LEU A 133 -2.54 9.10 16.31
C LEU A 133 -2.89 10.33 17.14
N ALA A 134 -4.01 10.30 17.87
CA ALA A 134 -4.43 11.41 18.75
C ALA A 134 -3.42 11.63 19.87
N GLY A 135 -3.00 10.57 20.55
CA GLY A 135 -1.99 10.67 21.62
C GLY A 135 -0.60 11.11 21.15
N MET A 136 -0.32 11.10 19.84
CA MET A 136 0.89 11.71 19.28
C MET A 136 0.76 13.23 19.06
N ALA A 137 -0.47 13.75 18.92
CA ALA A 137 -0.74 15.18 18.77
C ALA A 137 -0.82 15.90 20.13
N ASP A 138 -1.30 15.20 21.16
CA ASP A 138 -1.49 15.75 22.51
C ASP A 138 -0.19 15.79 23.35
N GLY A 139 0.93 15.32 22.80
CA GLY A 139 2.24 15.25 23.48
C GLY A 139 2.95 16.60 23.69
N ASP A 140 2.26 17.73 23.48
CA ASP A 140 2.78 19.10 23.66
C ASP A 140 2.03 19.91 24.76
N GLU A 141 1.03 19.34 25.44
CA GLU A 141 0.41 19.99 26.61
C GLU A 141 0.99 19.39 27.90
N GLU A 142 1.91 20.11 28.55
CA GLU A 142 2.11 19.92 30.00
C GLU A 142 0.78 20.21 30.71
N PRO A 143 0.29 19.32 31.59
CA PRO A 143 -0.87 19.66 32.39
C PRO A 143 -0.49 20.83 33.29
N GLY A 144 -1.09 21.99 33.00
CA GLY A 144 -1.00 23.18 33.83
C GLY A 144 -1.32 22.82 35.28
N ALA A 145 -0.41 23.17 36.17
CA ALA A 145 -0.59 23.11 37.59
C ALA A 145 -1.66 24.14 38.01
N ASP A 146 -2.93 23.77 37.88
CA ASP A 146 -4.00 24.48 38.60
C ASP A 146 -4.09 23.88 40.00
N ALA A 147 -3.35 24.52 40.90
CA ALA A 147 -3.58 24.48 42.32
C ALA A 147 -4.90 25.21 42.61
N ASP A 148 -6.01 24.48 42.55
CA ASP A 148 -7.23 24.90 43.23
C ASP A 148 -7.17 24.40 44.66
N ASP A 149 -6.60 25.28 45.49
CA ASP A 149 -6.88 25.39 46.92
C ASP A 149 -8.37 25.67 47.14
N GLU A 150 -8.80 25.39 48.38
CA GLU A 150 -10.01 25.88 49.05
C GLU A 150 -11.19 24.90 49.22
N PRO A 151 -11.88 24.87 50.39
CA PRO A 151 -11.54 25.38 51.74
C PRO A 151 -11.36 24.30 52.82
#